data_AF-A0A6M0GFM0-F1
#
_entry.id   AF-A0A6M0GFM0-F1
#
_cell.length_a   1.000
_cell.length_b   1.000
_cell.length_c   1.000
_cell.angle_alpha   90.00
_cell.angle_beta   90.00
_cell.angle_gamma   90.00
#
_symmetry.space_group_name_H-M   'P 1'
#
loop_
_entity.id
_entity.type
_entity.pdbx_description
1 polymer ?
#
loop_
_entity_poly.entity_id
_entity_poly.type
_entity_poly.pdbx_seq_one_letter_code
_entity_poly.pdbx_strand_id
1 'polypeptide(L)'
;WRLLKETNERRLQHILARFRHLTKAEIEQFLALLASYQTVYLAQVQANRDQINLRRKQQGRGHTTAPYLDPTTKQLQAMAEQLLPRQLAPEEVRSQLKDLAGLIREFKQHQTKGLATQALGRRESILPAPVEEEDDENSLLRNHFREQYDSCFAKAVQEVIEAKVNYYRNKKKNKDRAFIQALELYHCQTVAMGKIAEQIGLKGQPQVSRLLQEKAIRSDVARKTVAYLLPIMMELVQENLTSAEEQQRREKLTPLLLAAVNQEMEKAKKEASVSKNRAMNSTLSRTICQYLDQRGQK
;
A
#
# COMPACT_ATOMS: atom_id res chain seq x y z
N TRP A 1 -8.40 24.25 -3.03
CA TRP A 1 -7.54 25.24 -3.73
C TRP A 1 -6.05 24.91 -3.72
N ARG A 2 -5.35 24.94 -2.58
CA ARG A 2 -3.90 24.58 -2.53
C ARG A 2 -3.59 23.20 -3.13
N LEU A 3 -4.44 22.20 -2.85
CA LEU A 3 -4.30 20.85 -3.38
C LEU A 3 -4.37 20.79 -4.92
N LEU A 4 -5.29 21.55 -5.52
CA LEU A 4 -5.45 21.63 -6.98
C LEU A 4 -4.26 22.35 -7.62
N LYS A 5 -3.66 23.34 -6.94
CA LYS A 5 -2.42 23.98 -7.39
C LYS A 5 -1.23 23.00 -7.42
N GLU A 6 -1.09 22.20 -6.38
CA GLU A 6 0.06 21.30 -6.20
C GLU A 6 -0.05 20.01 -7.04
N THR A 7 -1.17 19.81 -7.72
CA THR A 7 -1.43 18.62 -8.54
C THR A 7 -1.19 18.98 -10.00
N ASN A 8 -0.25 18.30 -10.66
CA ASN A 8 -0.05 18.44 -12.10
C ASN A 8 -0.93 17.44 -12.86
N GLU A 9 -1.17 17.67 -14.14
CA GLU A 9 -2.04 16.84 -14.98
C GLU A 9 -1.63 15.36 -14.97
N ARG A 10 -0.33 15.06 -15.07
CA ARG A 10 0.18 13.68 -15.01
C ARG A 10 -0.11 12.98 -13.68
N ARG A 11 0.03 13.70 -12.55
CA ARG A 11 -0.29 13.18 -11.23
C ARG A 11 -1.80 13.04 -11.06
N LEU A 12 -2.58 13.97 -11.60
CA LEU A 12 -4.04 13.86 -11.56
C LEU A 12 -4.50 12.63 -12.36
N GLN A 13 -3.99 12.42 -13.57
CA GLN A 13 -4.30 11.24 -14.38
C GLN A 13 -3.94 9.95 -13.64
N HIS A 14 -2.78 9.89 -12.98
CA HIS A 14 -2.38 8.74 -12.16
C HIS A 14 -3.30 8.52 -10.96
N ILE A 15 -3.74 9.60 -10.30
CA ILE A 15 -4.69 9.55 -9.18
C ILE A 15 -6.04 9.01 -9.66
N LEU A 16 -6.60 9.60 -10.71
CA LEU A 16 -7.92 9.26 -11.23
C LEU A 16 -7.96 7.85 -11.84
N ALA A 17 -6.88 7.41 -12.50
CA ALA A 17 -6.76 6.03 -13.01
C ALA A 17 -6.76 4.96 -11.91
N ARG A 18 -6.61 5.35 -10.63
CA ARG A 18 -6.70 4.43 -9.50
C ARG A 18 -8.15 4.19 -9.04
N PHE A 19 -9.06 5.10 -9.36
CA PHE A 19 -10.48 4.97 -9.07
C PHE A 19 -11.16 4.17 -10.17
N ARG A 20 -11.57 2.93 -9.86
CA ARG A 20 -12.13 2.00 -10.86
C ARG A 20 -13.52 2.37 -11.37
N HIS A 21 -14.21 3.29 -10.70
CA HIS A 21 -15.52 3.78 -11.10
C HIS A 21 -15.45 4.93 -12.12
N LEU A 22 -14.27 5.50 -12.38
CA LEU A 22 -14.12 6.60 -13.33
C LEU A 22 -13.86 6.10 -14.75
N THR A 23 -14.67 6.55 -15.69
CA THR A 23 -14.49 6.32 -17.12
C THR A 23 -13.39 7.21 -17.71
N LYS A 24 -12.84 6.81 -18.86
CA LYS A 24 -11.83 7.63 -19.57
C LYS A 24 -12.34 9.04 -19.90
N ALA A 25 -13.62 9.16 -20.27
CA ALA A 25 -14.26 10.44 -20.57
C ALA A 25 -14.35 11.34 -19.33
N GLU A 26 -14.65 10.78 -18.15
CA GLU A 26 -14.68 11.54 -16.89
C GLU A 26 -13.28 11.97 -16.45
N ILE A 27 -12.26 11.12 -16.67
CA ILE A 27 -10.86 11.48 -16.40
C ILE A 27 -10.43 12.66 -17.27
N GLU A 28 -10.75 12.63 -18.57
CA GLU A 28 -10.48 13.73 -19.49
C GLU A 28 -11.21 15.02 -19.08
N GLN A 29 -12.45 14.90 -18.61
CA GLN A 29 -13.22 16.04 -18.08
C GLN A 29 -12.57 16.65 -16.84
N PHE A 30 -12.11 15.84 -15.89
CA PHE A 30 -11.42 16.33 -14.70
C PHE A 30 -10.04 16.93 -15.02
N LEU A 31 -9.35 16.43 -16.04
CA LEU A 31 -8.12 17.03 -16.54
C LEU A 31 -8.38 18.41 -17.17
N ALA A 32 -9.41 18.52 -18.02
CA ALA A 32 -9.82 19.80 -18.60
C ALA A 32 -10.24 20.82 -17.52
N LEU A 33 -10.95 20.36 -16.50
CA LEU A 33 -11.36 21.18 -15.35
C LEU A 33 -10.16 21.66 -14.51
N LEU A 34 -9.15 20.81 -14.32
CA LEU A 34 -7.91 21.22 -13.65
C LEU A 34 -7.16 22.26 -14.50
N ALA A 35 -7.07 22.07 -15.81
CA ALA A 35 -6.39 22.97 -16.72
C ALA A 35 -7.05 24.36 -16.76
N SER A 36 -8.39 24.42 -16.82
CA SER A 36 -9.12 25.70 -16.79
C SER A 36 -8.96 26.42 -15.44
N TYR A 37 -8.99 25.67 -14.32
CA TYR A 37 -8.69 26.21 -12.99
C TYR A 37 -7.26 26.77 -12.91
N GLN A 38 -6.26 26.04 -13.41
CA GLN A 38 -4.88 26.49 -13.37
C GLN A 38 -4.67 27.74 -14.25
N THR A 39 -5.28 27.79 -15.42
CA THR A 39 -5.16 28.92 -16.35
C THR A 39 -5.82 30.19 -15.79
N VAL A 40 -7.05 30.09 -15.30
CA VAL A 40 -7.83 31.27 -14.89
C VAL A 40 -7.51 31.70 -13.46
N TYR A 41 -7.48 30.77 -12.50
CA TYR A 41 -7.35 31.11 -11.08
C TYR A 41 -5.89 31.28 -10.65
N LEU A 42 -4.93 30.48 -11.15
CA LEU A 42 -3.54 30.65 -10.71
C LEU A 42 -2.89 31.90 -11.30
N ALA A 43 -3.17 32.27 -12.55
CA ALA A 43 -2.60 33.47 -13.16
C ALA A 43 -2.93 34.75 -12.36
N GLN A 44 -4.19 34.88 -11.93
CA GLN A 44 -4.66 36.06 -11.18
C GLN A 44 -4.29 36.00 -9.68
N VAL A 45 -4.34 34.83 -9.06
CA VAL A 45 -4.02 34.67 -7.63
C VAL A 45 -2.50 34.74 -7.37
N GLN A 46 -1.66 34.30 -8.32
CA GLN A 46 -0.21 34.48 -8.23
C GLN A 46 0.16 35.95 -8.32
N ALA A 47 -0.35 36.69 -9.30
CA ALA A 47 -0.11 38.13 -9.44
C ALA A 47 -0.49 38.92 -8.15
N ASN A 48 -1.65 38.62 -7.57
CA ASN A 48 -2.08 39.25 -6.31
C ASN A 48 -1.17 38.87 -5.12
N ARG A 49 -0.73 37.60 -5.02
CA ARG A 49 0.18 37.17 -3.94
C ARG A 49 1.57 37.78 -4.08
N ASP A 50 2.09 37.89 -5.30
CA ASP A 50 3.40 38.46 -5.56
C ASP A 50 3.41 39.95 -5.18
N GLN A 51 2.35 40.69 -5.53
CA GLN A 51 2.19 42.07 -5.08
C GLN A 51 2.10 42.21 -3.54
N ILE A 52 1.34 41.34 -2.87
CA ILE A 52 1.23 41.33 -1.40
C ILE A 52 2.59 41.00 -0.75
N ASN A 53 3.31 40.02 -1.29
CA ASN A 53 4.62 39.63 -0.80
C ASN A 53 5.68 40.73 -1.04
N LEU A 54 5.62 41.42 -2.18
CA LEU A 54 6.49 42.55 -2.49
C LEU A 54 6.30 43.68 -1.48
N ARG A 55 5.04 44.05 -1.20
CA ARG A 55 4.69 45.06 -0.19
C ARG A 55 5.14 44.64 1.22
N ARG A 56 4.99 43.37 1.58
CA ARG A 56 5.45 42.84 2.88
C ARG A 56 6.97 42.88 3.01
N LYS A 57 7.70 42.53 1.94
CA LYS A 57 9.17 42.59 1.90
C LYS A 57 9.67 44.03 2.07
N GLN A 58 9.00 45.01 1.45
CA GLN A 58 9.30 46.45 1.64
C GLN A 58 9.05 46.91 3.09
N GLN A 59 8.16 46.25 3.83
CA GLN A 59 7.87 46.51 5.24
C GLN A 59 8.73 45.66 6.21
N GLY A 60 9.76 44.96 5.72
CA GLY A 60 10.60 44.08 6.55
C GLY A 60 9.89 42.83 7.09
N ARG A 61 8.73 42.47 6.54
CA ARG A 61 7.94 41.29 6.93
C ARG A 61 8.18 40.14 5.95
N GLY A 62 8.15 38.91 6.47
CA GLY A 62 8.27 37.68 5.67
C GLY A 62 7.07 37.43 4.73
N HIS A 63 7.17 36.36 3.93
CA HIS A 63 6.14 35.95 2.97
C HIS A 63 4.78 35.65 3.62
N THR A 64 3.69 35.84 2.87
CA THR A 64 2.34 35.55 3.36
C THR A 64 2.01 34.06 3.41
N THR A 65 1.60 33.59 4.59
CA THR A 65 1.07 32.25 4.85
C THR A 65 -0.45 32.16 4.70
N ALA A 66 -1.11 33.25 4.27
CA ALA A 66 -2.56 33.32 4.17
C ALA A 66 -3.16 32.21 3.27
N PRO A 67 -4.36 31.70 3.62
CA PRO A 67 -5.05 30.67 2.85
C PRO A 67 -5.42 31.17 1.45
N TYR A 68 -5.59 30.24 0.52
CA TYR A 68 -6.06 30.52 -0.84
C TYR A 68 -7.55 30.90 -0.80
N LEU A 69 -7.89 32.07 -1.35
CA LEU A 69 -9.26 32.60 -1.40
C LEU A 69 -10.16 31.77 -2.34
N ASP A 70 -11.47 31.79 -2.13
CA ASP A 70 -12.40 31.09 -3.02
C ASP A 70 -12.42 31.75 -4.43
N PRO A 71 -12.55 30.98 -5.52
CA PRO A 71 -12.72 31.55 -6.86
C PRO A 71 -13.95 32.46 -6.91
N THR A 72 -13.78 33.65 -7.51
CA THR A 72 -14.89 34.59 -7.74
C THR A 72 -15.82 34.09 -8.84
N THR A 73 -17.07 34.55 -8.83
CA THR A 73 -18.08 34.19 -9.85
C THR A 73 -17.60 34.48 -11.29
N LYS A 74 -16.85 35.57 -11.50
CA LYS A 74 -16.24 35.89 -12.80
C LYS A 74 -15.19 34.87 -13.24
N GLN A 75 -14.42 34.34 -12.30
CA GLN A 75 -13.42 33.30 -12.59
C GLN A 75 -14.08 31.96 -12.90
N LEU A 76 -15.17 31.64 -12.19
CA LEU A 76 -15.94 30.42 -12.47
C LEU A 76 -16.63 30.49 -13.84
N GLN A 77 -17.11 31.67 -14.25
CA GLN A 77 -17.62 31.90 -15.61
C GLN A 77 -16.53 31.72 -16.67
N ALA A 78 -15.35 32.33 -16.49
CA ALA A 78 -14.23 32.15 -17.43
C ALA A 78 -13.73 30.70 -17.51
N MET A 79 -13.83 29.93 -16.41
CA MET A 79 -13.54 28.49 -16.43
C MET A 79 -14.62 27.70 -17.18
N ALA A 80 -15.90 28.05 -17.02
CA ALA A 80 -17.01 27.43 -17.73
C ALA A 80 -16.91 27.65 -19.25
N GLU A 81 -16.52 28.85 -19.68
CA GLU A 81 -16.30 29.20 -21.10
C GLU A 81 -15.17 28.37 -21.74
N GLN A 82 -14.14 28.00 -20.97
CA GLN A 82 -13.05 27.15 -21.46
C GLN A 82 -13.42 25.66 -21.55
N LEU A 83 -14.56 25.25 -20.97
CA LEU A 83 -15.03 23.87 -20.93
C LEU A 83 -16.08 23.56 -22.02
N LEU A 84 -16.23 24.42 -23.02
CA LEU A 84 -17.11 24.18 -24.16
C LEU A 84 -16.73 22.86 -24.89
N PRO A 85 -17.72 22.05 -25.32
CA PRO A 85 -19.13 22.40 -25.56
C PRO A 85 -20.05 22.34 -24.33
N ARG A 86 -19.56 21.99 -23.14
CA ARG A 86 -20.40 21.95 -21.92
C ARG A 86 -20.57 23.35 -21.33
N GLN A 87 -21.76 23.93 -21.49
CA GLN A 87 -22.15 25.13 -20.76
C GLN A 87 -22.48 24.78 -19.31
N LEU A 88 -21.45 24.68 -18.47
CA LEU A 88 -21.62 24.46 -17.02
C LEU A 88 -21.98 25.77 -16.33
N ALA A 89 -22.90 25.73 -15.37
CA ALA A 89 -23.17 26.88 -14.53
C ALA A 89 -21.95 27.18 -13.63
N PRO A 90 -21.69 28.44 -13.25
CA PRO A 90 -20.53 28.79 -12.42
C PRO A 90 -20.47 28.04 -11.07
N GLU A 91 -21.62 27.75 -10.47
CA GLU A 91 -21.71 26.97 -9.23
C GLU A 91 -21.42 25.47 -9.45
N GLU A 92 -21.75 24.93 -10.63
CA GLU A 92 -21.43 23.53 -10.98
C GLU A 92 -19.92 23.36 -11.17
N VAL A 93 -19.25 24.31 -11.82
CA VAL A 93 -17.78 24.33 -11.93
C VAL A 93 -17.15 24.34 -10.53
N ARG A 94 -17.68 25.14 -9.61
CA ARG A 94 -17.22 25.18 -8.22
C ARG A 94 -17.43 23.87 -7.50
N SER A 95 -18.58 23.21 -7.70
CA SER A 95 -18.86 21.89 -7.12
C SER A 95 -17.87 20.85 -7.63
N GLN A 96 -17.73 20.73 -8.95
CA GLN A 96 -16.83 19.75 -9.57
C GLN A 96 -15.36 19.95 -9.16
N LEU A 97 -14.92 21.20 -8.96
CA LEU A 97 -13.58 21.49 -8.43
C LEU A 97 -13.41 21.03 -6.97
N LYS A 98 -14.46 21.13 -6.15
CA LYS A 98 -14.46 20.60 -4.77
C LYS A 98 -14.45 19.08 -4.78
N ASP A 99 -15.23 18.46 -5.66
CA ASP A 99 -15.30 17.00 -5.81
C ASP A 99 -13.94 16.44 -6.25
N LEU A 100 -13.31 17.09 -7.24
CA LEU A 100 -11.94 16.79 -7.67
C LEU A 100 -10.93 16.92 -6.52
N ALA A 101 -11.04 17.98 -5.71
CA ALA A 101 -10.20 18.14 -4.53
C ALA A 101 -10.48 17.08 -3.45
N GLY A 102 -11.71 16.57 -3.36
CA GLY A 102 -12.12 15.44 -2.53
C GLY A 102 -11.40 14.17 -2.94
N LEU A 103 -11.47 13.79 -4.22
CA LEU A 103 -10.78 12.63 -4.78
C LEU A 103 -9.26 12.68 -4.53
N ILE A 104 -8.64 13.85 -4.72
CA ILE A 104 -7.21 14.03 -4.43
C ILE A 104 -6.90 13.87 -2.92
N ARG A 105 -7.78 14.34 -2.04
CA ARG A 105 -7.62 14.15 -0.58
C ARG A 105 -7.74 12.69 -0.20
N GLU A 106 -8.74 12.01 -0.70
CA GLU A 106 -9.00 10.59 -0.44
C GLU A 106 -7.77 9.76 -0.84
N PHE A 107 -7.25 9.98 -2.05
CA PHE A 107 -6.03 9.36 -2.52
C PHE A 107 -4.82 9.63 -1.60
N LYS A 108 -4.62 10.88 -1.16
CA LYS A 108 -3.54 11.23 -0.23
C LYS A 108 -3.73 10.58 1.15
N GLN A 109 -4.95 10.47 1.65
CA GLN A 109 -5.25 9.81 2.92
C GLN A 109 -4.95 8.32 2.85
N HIS A 110 -5.31 7.65 1.75
CA HIS A 110 -4.97 6.23 1.53
C HIS A 110 -3.46 5.99 1.40
N GLN A 111 -2.70 6.92 0.79
CA GLN A 111 -1.23 6.84 0.78
C GLN A 111 -0.60 7.10 2.16
N THR A 112 -1.17 8.02 2.95
CA THR A 112 -0.61 8.40 4.26
C THR A 112 -0.89 7.34 5.33
N LYS A 113 -2.01 6.61 5.24
CA LYS A 113 -2.28 5.42 6.07
C LYS A 113 -1.27 4.27 5.84
N GLY A 114 -0.45 4.34 4.79
CA GLY A 114 0.69 3.45 4.58
C GLY A 114 2.04 3.98 5.11
N LEU A 115 2.12 5.23 5.60
CA LEU A 115 3.40 5.94 5.84
C LEU A 115 3.47 6.80 7.13
N ALA A 116 2.46 6.81 8.00
CA ALA A 116 2.48 7.66 9.20
C ALA A 116 2.16 6.90 10.50
N THR A 117 3.18 6.29 11.12
CA THR A 117 3.26 6.14 12.58
C THR A 117 4.71 6.11 13.06
N GLN A 118 5.49 7.17 12.79
CA GLN A 118 6.70 7.48 13.57
C GLN A 118 6.95 8.98 13.58
N ALA A 119 6.30 9.70 14.48
CA ALA A 119 6.84 10.85 15.23
C ALA A 119 5.70 11.54 16.00
N LEU A 120 5.97 11.83 17.26
CA LEU A 120 5.18 12.60 18.23
C LEU A 120 4.10 11.80 18.98
N GLY A 121 4.49 11.37 20.18
CA GLY A 121 3.57 10.83 21.17
C GLY A 121 2.57 11.89 21.62
N ARG A 122 1.30 11.62 21.39
CA ARG A 122 0.23 11.92 22.34
C ARG A 122 -0.93 10.98 22.07
N ARG A 123 -1.32 10.27 23.11
CA ARG A 123 -2.42 9.33 23.18
C ARG A 123 -3.72 10.12 23.06
N GLU A 124 -4.57 9.77 22.11
CA GLU A 124 -6.01 9.72 22.30
C GLU A 124 -6.62 8.84 21.20
N SER A 125 -7.24 7.76 21.69
CA SER A 125 -8.10 6.88 20.92
C SER A 125 -9.31 7.70 20.48
N ILE A 126 -9.35 8.07 19.20
CA ILE A 126 -10.59 8.37 18.50
C ILE A 126 -10.51 7.56 17.21
N LEU A 127 -10.87 6.28 17.32
CA LEU A 127 -11.43 5.57 16.17
C LEU A 127 -12.63 6.41 15.71
N PRO A 128 -12.66 6.93 14.47
CA PRO A 128 -13.94 7.22 13.87
C PRO A 128 -14.65 5.87 13.74
N ALA A 129 -15.91 5.84 14.16
CA ALA A 129 -16.84 4.75 13.89
C ALA A 129 -16.69 4.24 12.44
N PRO A 130 -16.90 2.94 12.20
CA PRO A 130 -16.95 2.44 10.83
C PRO A 130 -17.98 3.27 10.09
N VAL A 131 -17.56 3.91 9.00
CA VAL A 131 -18.50 4.43 8.01
C VAL A 131 -19.10 3.16 7.39
N GLU A 132 -20.23 2.75 7.94
CA GLU A 132 -21.16 1.87 7.24
C GLU A 132 -21.70 2.60 6.03
N GLU A 133 -22.00 1.81 4.99
CA GLU A 133 -22.56 2.17 3.68
C GLU A 133 -21.55 2.48 2.56
N GLU A 134 -20.85 1.42 2.10
CA GLU A 134 -20.53 1.22 0.68
C GLU A 134 -20.58 -0.29 0.36
N ASP A 135 -21.71 -0.72 -0.23
CA ASP A 135 -22.06 -2.03 -0.83
C ASP A 135 -21.64 -3.32 -0.10
N ASP A 136 -22.65 -4.03 0.40
CA ASP A 136 -22.57 -5.39 0.97
C ASP A 136 -21.78 -6.35 0.04
N GLU A 137 -22.00 -6.26 -1.28
CA GLU A 137 -21.26 -7.05 -2.28
C GLU A 137 -19.75 -6.77 -2.33
N ASN A 138 -19.33 -5.50 -2.19
CA ASN A 138 -17.91 -5.14 -2.19
C ASN A 138 -17.21 -5.60 -0.91
N SER A 139 -17.94 -5.67 0.20
CA SER A 139 -17.43 -6.21 1.46
C SER A 139 -17.21 -7.73 1.36
N LEU A 140 -18.17 -8.45 0.78
CA LEU A 140 -18.09 -9.90 0.56
C LEU A 140 -16.96 -10.29 -0.38
N LEU A 141 -16.80 -9.59 -1.51
CA LEU A 141 -15.70 -9.84 -2.44
C LEU A 141 -14.33 -9.57 -1.82
N ARG A 142 -14.21 -8.50 -1.02
CA ARG A 142 -12.96 -8.19 -0.30
C ARG A 142 -12.64 -9.23 0.76
N ASN A 143 -13.64 -9.68 1.52
CA ASN A 143 -13.48 -10.72 2.52
C ASN A 143 -13.09 -12.05 1.86
N HIS A 144 -13.77 -12.43 0.79
CA HIS A 144 -13.44 -13.62 0.01
C HIS A 144 -12.00 -13.56 -0.52
N PHE A 145 -11.60 -12.44 -1.14
CA PHE A 145 -10.22 -12.27 -1.61
C PHE A 145 -9.20 -12.38 -0.47
N ARG A 146 -9.51 -11.80 0.70
CA ARG A 146 -8.65 -11.87 1.87
C ARG A 146 -8.51 -13.31 2.39
N GLU A 147 -9.59 -14.07 2.44
CA GLU A 147 -9.56 -15.48 2.81
C GLU A 147 -8.70 -16.30 1.83
N GLN A 148 -8.84 -16.06 0.52
CA GLN A 148 -8.01 -16.71 -0.49
C GLN A 148 -6.53 -16.34 -0.34
N TYR A 149 -6.24 -15.07 -0.06
CA TYR A 149 -4.89 -14.61 0.22
C TYR A 149 -4.30 -15.32 1.44
N ASP A 150 -5.01 -15.30 2.57
CA ASP A 150 -4.55 -15.87 3.84
C ASP A 150 -4.33 -17.39 3.70
N SER A 151 -5.22 -18.09 2.98
CA SER A 151 -5.10 -19.51 2.65
C SER A 151 -3.87 -19.80 1.77
N CYS A 152 -3.69 -19.03 0.69
CA CYS A 152 -2.53 -19.15 -0.21
C CYS A 152 -1.21 -18.85 0.50
N PHE A 153 -1.21 -17.86 1.39
CA PHE A 153 -0.07 -17.49 2.20
C PHE A 153 0.29 -18.59 3.19
N ALA A 154 -0.70 -19.13 3.91
CA ALA A 154 -0.50 -20.24 4.84
C ALA A 154 0.07 -21.48 4.15
N LYS A 155 -0.49 -21.85 2.99
CA LYS A 155 0.01 -22.95 2.16
C LYS A 155 1.45 -22.71 1.70
N ALA A 156 1.76 -21.50 1.24
CA ALA A 156 3.11 -21.14 0.83
C ALA A 156 4.11 -21.24 1.99
N VAL A 157 3.75 -20.77 3.19
CA VAL A 157 4.59 -20.89 4.39
C VAL A 157 4.84 -22.36 4.72
N GLN A 158 3.79 -23.18 4.79
CA GLN A 158 3.90 -24.61 5.05
C GLN A 158 4.86 -25.29 4.06
N GLU A 159 4.64 -25.13 2.76
CA GLU A 159 5.46 -25.79 1.74
C GLU A 159 6.92 -25.34 1.76
N VAL A 160 7.20 -24.06 2.04
CA VAL A 160 8.58 -23.56 2.15
C VAL A 160 9.29 -24.18 3.36
N ILE A 161 8.61 -24.25 4.50
CA ILE A 161 9.18 -24.86 5.72
C ILE A 161 9.41 -26.36 5.49
N GLU A 162 8.44 -27.07 4.92
CA GLU A 162 8.57 -28.50 4.64
C GLU A 162 9.68 -28.81 3.65
N ALA A 163 9.83 -27.99 2.60
CA ALA A 163 10.94 -28.10 1.67
C ALA A 163 12.31 -27.93 2.37
N LYS A 164 12.41 -26.98 3.31
CA LYS A 164 13.62 -26.77 4.12
C LYS A 164 13.88 -27.93 5.09
N VAL A 165 12.84 -28.42 5.76
CA VAL A 165 12.91 -29.60 6.65
C VAL A 165 13.42 -30.81 5.85
N ASN A 166 12.83 -31.10 4.69
CA ASN A 166 13.25 -32.20 3.82
C ASN A 166 14.68 -32.01 3.32
N TYR A 167 15.06 -30.78 2.96
CA TYR A 167 16.45 -30.45 2.59
C TYR A 167 17.43 -30.78 3.72
N TYR A 168 17.13 -30.39 4.96
CA TYR A 168 18.02 -30.65 6.10
C TYR A 168 18.00 -32.10 6.59
N ARG A 169 16.89 -32.81 6.40
CA ARG A 169 16.76 -34.25 6.65
C ARG A 169 17.62 -35.08 5.71
N ASN A 170 17.72 -34.67 4.44
CA ASN A 170 18.52 -35.39 3.43
C ASN A 170 20.03 -35.08 3.48
N LYS A 171 20.48 -34.24 4.44
CA LYS A 171 21.91 -33.92 4.63
C LYS A 171 22.52 -34.84 5.68
N LYS A 172 23.80 -35.22 5.50
CA LYS A 172 24.60 -36.11 6.39
C LYS A 172 24.51 -35.86 7.90
N LYS A 173 24.10 -34.67 8.36
CA LYS A 173 24.03 -34.29 9.79
C LYS A 173 22.60 -34.12 10.32
N ASN A 174 21.57 -34.51 9.55
CA ASN A 174 20.14 -34.45 9.91
C ASN A 174 19.79 -33.22 10.76
N LYS A 175 19.91 -32.03 10.15
CA LYS A 175 19.74 -30.75 10.85
C LYS A 175 18.28 -30.29 10.92
N ASP A 176 17.33 -31.13 10.54
CA ASP A 176 15.92 -30.80 10.46
C ASP A 176 15.33 -30.49 11.83
N ARG A 177 15.67 -31.26 12.86
CA ARG A 177 15.26 -30.96 14.25
C ARG A 177 15.79 -29.61 14.75
N ALA A 178 17.08 -29.36 14.54
CA ALA A 178 17.70 -28.08 14.91
C ALA A 178 17.08 -26.91 14.13
N PHE A 179 16.71 -27.10 12.86
CA PHE A 179 16.03 -26.09 12.06
C PHE A 179 14.65 -25.77 12.62
N ILE A 180 13.82 -26.79 12.92
CA ILE A 180 12.48 -26.59 13.49
C ILE A 180 12.57 -25.88 14.85
N GLN A 181 13.44 -26.36 15.73
CA GLN A 181 13.62 -25.76 17.05
C GLN A 181 14.12 -24.31 16.94
N ALA A 182 15.07 -24.03 16.06
CA ALA A 182 15.52 -22.66 15.81
C ALA A 182 14.39 -21.77 15.29
N LEU A 183 13.52 -22.29 14.42
CA LEU A 183 12.42 -21.55 13.82
C LEU A 183 11.37 -21.18 14.88
N GLU A 184 11.03 -22.12 15.76
CA GLU A 184 10.11 -21.91 16.89
C GLU A 184 10.67 -20.88 17.89
N LEU A 185 11.91 -21.08 18.34
CA LEU A 185 12.58 -20.17 19.28
C LEU A 185 12.64 -18.74 18.71
N TYR A 186 12.85 -18.61 17.40
CA TYR A 186 13.01 -17.33 16.74
C TYR A 186 11.69 -16.60 16.50
N HIS A 187 10.70 -17.27 15.89
CA HIS A 187 9.43 -16.64 15.50
C HIS A 187 8.42 -16.59 16.63
N CYS A 188 8.35 -17.62 17.47
CA CYS A 188 7.27 -17.80 18.44
C CYS A 188 7.68 -17.37 19.84
N GLN A 189 8.92 -17.66 20.23
CA GLN A 189 9.44 -17.32 21.55
C GLN A 189 10.32 -16.06 21.55
N THR A 190 10.56 -15.45 20.39
CA THR A 190 11.32 -14.21 20.21
C THR A 190 12.76 -14.25 20.77
N VAL A 191 13.36 -15.44 20.85
CA VAL A 191 14.70 -15.64 21.41
C VAL A 191 15.77 -15.10 20.46
N ALA A 192 16.75 -14.37 21.01
CA ALA A 192 17.86 -13.84 20.23
C ALA A 192 18.73 -14.97 19.66
N MET A 193 19.20 -14.82 18.41
CA MET A 193 19.98 -15.85 17.70
C MET A 193 21.23 -16.35 18.46
N GLY A 194 21.88 -15.51 19.27
CA GLY A 194 23.00 -15.93 20.11
C GLY A 194 22.57 -17.00 21.12
N LYS A 195 21.47 -16.76 21.84
CA LYS A 195 20.89 -17.71 22.80
C LYS A 195 20.33 -18.96 22.10
N ILE A 196 19.73 -18.81 20.92
CA ILE A 196 19.30 -19.96 20.11
C ILE A 196 20.49 -20.87 19.81
N ALA A 197 21.64 -20.30 19.43
CA ALA A 197 22.82 -21.08 19.09
C ALA A 197 23.28 -21.96 20.26
N GLU A 198 23.28 -21.42 21.47
CA GLU A 198 23.60 -22.17 22.70
C GLU A 198 22.63 -23.33 22.93
N GLN A 199 21.32 -23.09 22.76
CA GLN A 199 20.28 -24.09 23.00
C GLN A 199 20.29 -25.25 21.99
N ILE A 200 20.71 -25.00 20.74
CA ILE A 200 20.70 -26.01 19.67
C ILE A 200 22.12 -26.51 19.30
N GLY A 201 23.12 -26.20 20.13
CA GLY A 201 24.49 -26.70 19.97
C GLY A 201 25.26 -26.13 18.77
N LEU A 202 24.95 -24.91 18.34
CA LEU A 202 25.69 -24.18 17.30
C LEU A 202 26.68 -23.20 17.90
N LYS A 203 27.76 -22.89 17.17
CA LYS A 203 28.88 -22.08 17.67
C LYS A 203 28.57 -20.58 17.81
N GLY A 204 27.37 -20.13 17.43
CA GLY A 204 26.97 -18.72 17.56
C GLY A 204 25.95 -18.27 16.51
N GLN A 205 25.54 -16.99 16.63
CA GLN A 205 24.53 -16.35 15.79
C GLN A 205 24.71 -16.54 14.26
N PRO A 206 25.92 -16.44 13.67
CA PRO A 206 26.09 -16.63 12.23
C PRO A 206 25.64 -18.01 11.74
N GLN A 207 25.78 -19.05 12.58
CA GLN A 207 25.34 -20.39 12.23
C GLN A 207 23.82 -20.53 12.29
N VAL A 208 23.15 -19.87 13.25
CA VAL A 208 21.68 -19.81 13.33
C VAL A 208 21.11 -19.05 12.13
N SER A 209 21.70 -17.90 11.76
CA SER A 209 21.27 -17.14 10.59
C SER A 209 21.39 -17.96 9.29
N ARG A 210 22.47 -18.74 9.14
CA ARG A 210 22.65 -19.67 8.01
C ARG A 210 21.72 -20.88 8.05
N LEU A 211 21.27 -21.30 9.24
CA LEU A 211 20.31 -22.39 9.41
C LEU A 211 18.89 -21.93 9.05
N LEU A 212 18.48 -20.75 9.53
CA LEU A 212 17.15 -20.20 9.26
C LEU A 212 17.03 -19.64 7.84
N GLN A 213 18.09 -19.07 7.28
CA GLN A 213 18.10 -18.45 5.95
C GLN A 213 16.87 -17.54 5.71
N GLU A 214 16.53 -16.68 6.68
CA GLU A 214 15.26 -15.93 6.67
C GLU A 214 15.00 -15.13 5.40
N LYS A 215 16.05 -14.58 4.79
CA LYS A 215 15.93 -13.88 3.49
C LYS A 215 15.41 -14.82 2.40
N ALA A 216 15.92 -16.05 2.37
CA ALA A 216 15.46 -17.08 1.43
C ALA A 216 14.02 -17.49 1.76
N ILE A 217 13.69 -17.75 3.03
CA ILE A 217 12.32 -18.09 3.44
C ILE A 217 11.34 -17.00 2.97
N ARG A 218 11.60 -15.73 3.27
CA ARG A 218 10.73 -14.63 2.83
C ARG A 218 10.57 -14.57 1.30
N SER A 219 11.68 -14.69 0.56
CA SER A 219 11.65 -14.67 -0.90
C SER A 219 10.90 -15.86 -1.48
N ASP A 220 11.04 -17.04 -0.87
CA ASP A 220 10.39 -18.27 -1.33
C ASP A 220 8.89 -18.24 -1.03
N VAL A 221 8.50 -17.80 0.17
CA VAL A 221 7.10 -17.60 0.56
C VAL A 221 6.44 -16.57 -0.36
N ALA A 222 7.10 -15.45 -0.65
CA ALA A 222 6.55 -14.44 -1.55
C ALA A 222 6.26 -14.99 -2.94
N ARG A 223 7.23 -15.68 -3.54
CA ARG A 223 7.07 -16.30 -4.87
C ARG A 223 5.97 -17.35 -4.89
N LYS A 224 5.93 -18.24 -3.89
CA LYS A 224 4.90 -19.29 -3.80
C LYS A 224 3.50 -18.71 -3.55
N THR A 225 3.38 -17.70 -2.70
CA THR A 225 2.10 -17.02 -2.47
C THR A 225 1.54 -16.45 -3.78
N VAL A 226 2.38 -15.78 -4.58
CA VAL A 226 1.97 -15.27 -5.90
C VAL A 226 1.62 -16.41 -6.86
N ALA A 227 2.38 -17.50 -6.85
CA ALA A 227 2.10 -18.66 -7.68
C ALA A 227 0.75 -19.32 -7.38
N TYR A 228 0.29 -19.32 -6.12
CA TYR A 228 -1.05 -19.82 -5.75
C TYR A 228 -2.15 -18.79 -5.99
N LEU A 229 -1.88 -17.52 -5.72
CA LEU A 229 -2.88 -16.46 -5.82
C LEU A 229 -3.20 -16.09 -7.27
N LEU A 230 -2.22 -16.16 -8.17
CA LEU A 230 -2.39 -15.77 -9.56
C LEU A 230 -3.47 -16.58 -10.29
N PRO A 231 -3.50 -17.93 -10.26
CA PRO A 231 -4.60 -18.71 -10.83
C PRO A 231 -5.98 -18.31 -10.27
N ILE A 232 -6.10 -18.15 -8.96
CA ILE A 232 -7.36 -17.75 -8.30
C ILE A 232 -7.85 -16.39 -8.82
N MET A 233 -6.94 -15.41 -8.96
CA MET A 233 -7.31 -14.11 -9.52
C MET A 233 -7.70 -14.19 -11.00
N MET A 234 -7.11 -15.11 -11.76
CA MET A 234 -7.47 -15.30 -13.17
C MET A 234 -8.85 -15.93 -13.29
N GLU A 235 -9.21 -16.86 -12.39
CA GLU A 235 -10.54 -17.50 -12.33
C GLU A 235 -11.64 -16.52 -11.93
N LEU A 236 -11.36 -15.59 -11.02
CA LEU A 236 -12.33 -14.58 -10.56
C LEU A 236 -12.83 -13.64 -11.67
N VAL A 237 -12.12 -13.55 -12.80
CA VAL A 237 -12.49 -12.61 -13.87
C VAL A 237 -13.38 -13.24 -14.94
N GLN A 238 -13.67 -14.56 -14.91
CA GLN A 238 -14.62 -15.27 -15.80
C GLN A 238 -14.86 -14.65 -17.20
N GLU A 239 -13.77 -14.29 -17.89
CA GLU A 239 -13.81 -13.72 -19.24
C GLU A 239 -13.32 -14.80 -20.20
N ASN A 240 -14.01 -14.97 -21.34
CA ASN A 240 -13.56 -15.82 -22.45
C ASN A 240 -12.34 -15.17 -23.13
N LEU A 241 -11.20 -15.15 -22.44
CA LEU A 241 -9.95 -14.62 -22.94
C LEU A 241 -9.33 -15.59 -23.92
N THR A 242 -8.71 -15.05 -24.97
CA THR A 242 -7.78 -15.83 -25.78
C THR A 242 -6.52 -16.14 -24.98
N SER A 243 -5.80 -17.21 -25.36
CA SER A 243 -4.54 -17.61 -24.70
C SER A 243 -3.49 -16.46 -24.65
N ALA A 244 -3.47 -15.60 -25.67
CA ALA A 244 -2.56 -14.45 -25.71
C ALA A 244 -2.95 -13.35 -24.69
N GLU A 245 -4.25 -13.07 -24.55
CA GLU A 245 -4.76 -12.08 -23.58
C GLU A 245 -4.59 -12.58 -22.14
N GLU A 246 -4.79 -13.87 -21.92
CA GLU A 246 -4.54 -14.53 -20.63
C GLU A 246 -3.07 -14.37 -20.21
N GLN A 247 -2.14 -14.65 -21.13
CA GLN A 247 -0.71 -14.52 -20.88
C GLN A 247 -0.32 -13.06 -20.58
N GLN A 248 -0.79 -12.12 -21.41
CA GLN A 248 -0.52 -10.69 -21.19
C GLN A 248 -1.06 -10.20 -19.84
N ARG A 249 -2.22 -10.72 -19.42
CA ARG A 249 -2.82 -10.39 -18.12
C ARG A 249 -2.00 -10.98 -16.97
N ARG A 250 -1.55 -12.23 -17.07
CA ARG A 250 -0.64 -12.84 -16.09
C ARG A 250 0.65 -12.05 -15.94
N GLU A 251 1.24 -11.60 -17.03
CA GLU A 251 2.46 -10.76 -17.04
C GLU A 251 2.26 -9.42 -16.34
N LYS A 252 1.06 -8.81 -16.45
CA LYS A 252 0.72 -7.56 -15.76
C LYS A 252 0.39 -7.77 -14.27
N LEU A 253 -0.33 -8.85 -13.94
CA LEU A 253 -0.80 -9.10 -12.56
C LEU A 253 0.32 -9.62 -11.65
N THR A 254 1.20 -10.48 -12.17
CA THR A 254 2.31 -11.07 -11.41
C THR A 254 3.16 -10.04 -10.66
N PRO A 255 3.70 -8.97 -11.30
CA PRO A 255 4.52 -7.99 -10.59
C PRO A 255 3.72 -7.18 -9.56
N LEU A 256 2.43 -6.93 -9.79
CA LEU A 256 1.56 -6.24 -8.84
C LEU A 256 1.30 -7.08 -7.58
N LEU A 257 0.98 -8.35 -7.77
CA LEU A 257 0.84 -9.31 -6.67
C LEU A 257 2.14 -9.48 -5.90
N LEU A 258 3.25 -9.62 -6.61
CA LEU A 258 4.56 -9.76 -6.00
C LEU A 258 4.94 -8.52 -5.19
N ALA A 259 4.66 -7.31 -5.68
CA ALA A 259 4.87 -6.08 -4.92
C ALA A 259 4.05 -6.04 -3.63
N ALA A 260 2.77 -6.44 -3.69
CA ALA A 260 1.89 -6.48 -2.52
C ALA A 260 2.38 -7.51 -1.47
N VAL A 261 2.73 -8.72 -1.90
CA VAL A 261 3.26 -9.75 -0.98
C VAL A 261 4.63 -9.34 -0.42
N ASN A 262 5.48 -8.70 -1.22
CA ASN A 262 6.78 -8.20 -0.75
C ASN A 262 6.63 -7.08 0.29
N GLN A 263 5.57 -6.27 0.23
CA GLN A 263 5.29 -5.30 1.29
C GLN A 263 5.06 -5.99 2.64
N GLU A 264 4.39 -7.14 2.66
CA GLU A 264 4.24 -7.96 3.87
C GLU A 264 5.58 -8.58 4.30
N MET A 265 6.39 -9.05 3.35
CA MET A 265 7.74 -9.56 3.65
C MET A 265 8.68 -8.49 4.21
N GLU A 266 8.53 -7.23 3.82
CA GLU A 266 9.32 -6.12 4.39
C GLU A 266 8.91 -5.80 5.83
N LYS A 267 7.67 -6.07 6.25
CA LYS A 267 7.28 -5.99 7.67
C LYS A 267 8.03 -7.04 8.50
N ALA A 268 8.03 -8.30 8.05
CA ALA A 268 8.85 -9.36 8.66
C ALA A 268 10.37 -9.03 8.59
N LYS A 269 10.79 -8.38 7.50
CA LYS A 269 12.01 -7.58 7.31
C LYS A 269 12.43 -6.79 8.55
N LYS A 270 11.53 -5.88 8.92
CA LYS A 270 11.78 -4.89 9.96
C LYS A 270 11.78 -5.50 11.35
N GLU A 271 10.89 -6.45 11.64
CA GLU A 271 10.94 -7.27 12.87
C GLU A 271 12.31 -7.95 13.00
N ALA A 272 12.77 -8.48 11.86
CA ALA A 272 14.12 -8.90 11.53
C ALA A 272 15.27 -8.07 12.17
N SER A 273 15.13 -6.76 12.09
CA SER A 273 16.21 -5.80 12.32
C SER A 273 16.20 -5.15 13.71
N VAL A 274 15.13 -5.30 14.48
CA VAL A 274 14.99 -4.69 15.81
C VAL A 274 15.70 -5.56 16.86
N SER A 275 16.67 -4.98 17.58
CA SER A 275 17.50 -5.69 18.56
C SER A 275 16.98 -5.63 20.01
N LYS A 276 16.14 -4.64 20.36
CA LYS A 276 15.56 -4.46 21.70
C LYS A 276 14.03 -4.49 21.61
N ASN A 277 13.37 -5.23 22.51
CA ASN A 277 11.90 -5.39 22.57
C ASN A 277 11.29 -5.85 21.25
N ARG A 278 11.89 -6.87 20.63
CA ARG A 278 11.41 -7.42 19.37
C ARG A 278 10.04 -8.09 19.58
N ALA A 279 9.02 -7.55 18.94
CA ALA A 279 7.72 -8.22 18.79
C ALA A 279 7.66 -8.85 17.38
N MET A 280 7.37 -10.15 17.31
CA MET A 280 7.25 -10.91 16.06
C MET A 280 5.77 -11.02 15.67
N ASN A 281 5.18 -9.93 15.19
CA ASN A 281 3.74 -9.82 14.94
C ASN A 281 3.35 -9.89 13.46
N SER A 282 4.32 -10.02 12.56
CA SER A 282 4.08 -10.09 11.12
C SER A 282 3.24 -11.32 10.80
N THR A 283 2.50 -11.23 9.69
CA THR A 283 1.69 -12.35 9.23
C THR A 283 2.56 -13.58 9.03
N LEU A 284 3.78 -13.42 8.50
CA LEU A 284 4.75 -14.51 8.39
C LEU A 284 5.06 -15.19 9.73
N SER A 285 5.44 -14.43 10.77
CA SER A 285 5.76 -15.01 12.07
C SER A 285 4.56 -15.74 12.70
N ARG A 286 3.38 -15.13 12.64
CA ARG A 286 2.13 -15.74 13.15
C ARG A 286 1.79 -17.04 12.42
N THR A 287 1.86 -17.03 11.09
CA THR A 287 1.59 -18.23 10.27
C THR A 287 2.62 -19.33 10.50
N ILE A 288 3.91 -18.98 10.68
CA ILE A 288 4.95 -19.95 11.05
C ILE A 288 4.61 -20.62 12.39
N CYS A 289 4.23 -19.84 13.40
CA CYS A 289 3.90 -20.39 14.72
C CYS A 289 2.66 -21.28 14.68
N GLN A 290 1.60 -20.85 13.99
CA GLN A 290 0.40 -21.68 13.78
C GLN A 290 0.74 -23.01 13.11
N TYR A 291 1.61 -22.99 12.10
CA TYR A 291 2.07 -24.22 11.43
C TYR A 291 2.87 -25.14 12.37
N LEU A 292 3.78 -24.57 13.18
CA LEU A 292 4.59 -25.33 14.11
C LEU A 292 3.76 -25.94 15.24
N ASP A 293 2.77 -25.22 15.76
CA ASP A 293 1.83 -25.72 16.77
C ASP A 293 1.03 -26.92 16.24
N GLN A 294 0.48 -26.81 15.02
CA GLN A 294 -0.24 -27.90 14.35
C GLN A 294 0.66 -29.12 14.08
N ARG A 295 1.95 -28.89 13.84
CA ARG A 295 2.93 -29.95 13.62
C ARG A 295 3.36 -30.64 14.92
N GLY A 296 3.47 -29.90 16.03
CA GLY A 296 3.83 -30.44 17.34
C GLY A 296 2.71 -31.26 18.00
N GLN A 297 1.46 -31.08 17.56
CA GLN A 297 0.31 -31.88 17.96
C GLN A 297 0.17 -33.20 17.17
N LYS A 298 1.00 -33.44 16.14
CA LYS A 298 1.03 -34.67 15.34
C LYS A 298 2.24 -35.53 15.69
#